data_AF-A0AAE0GNK2-F1
#
_entry.id   AF-A0AAE0GNK2-F1
#
_cell.length_a   1.000
_cell.length_b   1.000
_cell.length_c   1.000
_cell.angle_alpha   90.00
_cell.angle_beta   90.00
_cell.angle_gamma   90.00
#
_symmetry.space_group_name_H-M   'P 1'
#
loop_
_entity.id
_entity.type
_entity.pdbx_description
1 polymer ?
#
loop_
_entity_poly.entity_id
_entity_poly.type
_entity_poly.pdbx_seq_one_letter_code
_entity_poly.pdbx_strand_id
1 'polypeptide(L)'
;MELWSTFTARTVKYSAIKAYLAALRDLHLELGYPMPGFEDLKRLRRTLRGIKRLKGNPKCKKLGIGPKELTRIFFQGKIDLTKDNDLTFWIGCLLAFGGCFRKANITAKKQFCFAQSGVMLRGGVKFIGKDQMEVAAGFSKTNQFAEREHKVLFNALMSTMR
;
A
#
# COMPACT_ATOMS: atom_id res chain seq x y z
N MET A 1 29.97 0.96 -12.06
CA MET A 1 28.91 -0.02 -11.72
C MET A 1 27.50 0.44 -12.08
N GLU A 2 27.07 1.66 -11.71
CA GLU A 2 25.69 2.14 -11.95
C GLU A 2 25.29 2.34 -13.40
N LEU A 3 26.04 3.16 -14.15
CA LEU A 3 25.81 3.41 -15.58
C LEU A 3 25.84 2.11 -16.39
N TRP A 4 26.75 1.21 -16.03
CA TRP A 4 26.81 -0.13 -16.64
C TRP A 4 25.56 -0.94 -16.33
N SER A 5 25.08 -0.94 -15.08
CA SER A 5 23.86 -1.67 -14.71
C SER A 5 22.59 -1.15 -15.41
N THR A 6 22.48 0.17 -15.66
CA THR A 6 21.34 0.75 -16.40
C THR A 6 21.40 0.46 -17.89
N PHE A 7 22.60 0.51 -18.48
CA PHE A 7 22.81 0.16 -19.88
C PHE A 7 22.51 -1.32 -20.15
N THR A 8 23.12 -2.22 -19.38
CA THR A 8 22.92 -3.67 -19.50
C THR A 8 21.49 -4.09 -19.15
N ALA A 9 20.81 -3.32 -18.28
CA ALA A 9 19.40 -3.53 -18.02
C ALA A 9 18.51 -3.33 -19.25
N ARG A 10 18.96 -2.75 -20.36
CA ARG A 10 18.15 -2.67 -21.59
C ARG A 10 18.03 -4.02 -22.29
N THR A 11 19.08 -4.84 -22.24
CA THR A 11 19.18 -6.11 -22.99
C THR A 11 19.07 -7.35 -22.12
N VAL A 12 19.47 -7.29 -20.84
CA VAL A 12 19.62 -8.46 -19.96
C VAL A 12 18.57 -8.50 -18.84
N LYS A 13 18.22 -9.72 -18.37
CA LYS A 13 17.32 -9.95 -17.23
C LYS A 13 17.96 -9.51 -15.91
N TYR A 14 17.14 -9.10 -14.95
CA TYR A 14 17.61 -8.65 -13.62
C TYR A 14 18.47 -9.69 -12.87
N SER A 15 18.15 -10.99 -13.01
CA SER A 15 18.93 -12.07 -12.39
C SER A 15 20.36 -12.14 -12.92
N ALA A 16 20.55 -12.00 -14.23
CA ALA A 16 21.87 -12.02 -14.86
C ALA A 16 22.70 -10.77 -14.51
N ILE A 17 22.08 -9.59 -14.39
CA ILE A 17 22.77 -8.38 -13.92
C ILE A 17 23.35 -8.59 -12.50
N LYS A 18 22.61 -9.28 -11.62
CA LYS A 18 23.14 -9.64 -10.30
C LYS A 18 24.33 -10.59 -10.37
N ALA A 19 24.24 -11.61 -11.23
CA ALA A 19 25.32 -12.58 -11.40
C ALA A 19 26.61 -11.90 -11.89
N TYR A 20 26.49 -10.99 -12.86
CA TYR A 20 27.65 -10.22 -13.33
C TYR A 20 28.23 -9.29 -12.28
N LEU A 21 27.40 -8.63 -11.48
CA LEU A 21 27.90 -7.79 -10.38
C LEU A 21 28.59 -8.61 -9.28
N ALA A 22 28.16 -9.86 -9.07
CA ALA A 22 28.85 -10.78 -8.15
C ALA A 22 30.20 -11.20 -8.74
N ALA A 23 30.25 -11.64 -9.99
CA ALA A 23 31.50 -12.01 -10.67
C ALA A 23 32.51 -10.84 -10.72
N LEU A 24 32.04 -9.61 -10.99
CA LEU A 24 32.90 -8.42 -10.96
C LEU A 24 33.44 -8.12 -9.57
N ARG A 25 32.67 -8.41 -8.51
CA ARG A 25 33.12 -8.29 -7.13
C ARG A 25 34.22 -9.32 -6.84
N ASP A 26 34.00 -10.58 -7.23
CA ASP A 26 34.94 -11.67 -6.95
C ASP A 26 36.27 -11.40 -7.68
N LEU A 27 36.21 -10.95 -8.94
CA LEU A 27 37.38 -10.51 -9.71
C LEU A 27 38.11 -9.33 -9.04
N HIS A 28 37.39 -8.36 -8.48
CA HIS A 28 38.03 -7.24 -7.75
C HIS A 28 38.80 -7.73 -6.52
N LEU A 29 38.27 -8.74 -5.82
CA LEU A 29 38.91 -9.33 -4.65
C LEU A 29 40.15 -10.14 -5.04
N GLU A 30 40.07 -10.93 -6.12
CA GLU A 30 41.21 -11.70 -6.66
C GLU A 30 42.38 -10.80 -7.08
N LEU A 31 42.08 -9.64 -7.65
CA LEU A 31 43.08 -8.67 -8.08
C LEU A 31 43.63 -7.79 -6.93
N GLY A 32 43.19 -8.02 -5.68
CA GLY A 32 43.68 -7.31 -4.50
C GLY A 32 43.21 -5.86 -4.39
N TYR A 33 42.21 -5.44 -5.15
CA TYR A 33 41.69 -4.07 -5.08
C TYR A 33 40.80 -3.86 -3.85
N PRO A 34 40.89 -2.69 -3.19
CA PRO A 34 39.99 -2.37 -2.09
C PRO A 34 38.55 -2.27 -2.62
N MET A 35 37.66 -3.05 -2.00
CA MET A 35 36.25 -2.99 -2.31
C MET A 35 35.71 -1.58 -2.02
N PRO A 36 35.05 -0.89 -2.97
CA PRO A 36 34.45 0.41 -2.69
C PRO A 36 33.45 0.23 -1.55
N GLY A 37 33.58 1.07 -0.52
CA GLY A 37 32.80 0.98 0.70
C GLY A 37 31.30 0.90 0.38
N PHE A 38 30.56 0.06 1.08
CA PHE A 38 29.13 -0.15 0.85
C PHE A 38 28.27 1.14 0.92
N GLU A 39 28.83 2.22 1.47
CA GLU A 39 28.33 3.60 1.43
C GLU A 39 28.19 4.16 0.00
N ASP A 40 29.17 3.91 -0.88
CA ASP A 40 29.16 4.36 -2.29
C ASP A 40 28.18 3.57 -3.16
N LEU A 41 27.76 2.38 -2.71
CA LEU A 41 26.82 1.52 -3.42
C LEU A 41 25.34 1.88 -3.14
N LYS A 42 25.05 2.93 -2.37
CA LYS A 42 23.66 3.39 -2.10
C LYS A 42 22.91 3.69 -3.40
N ARG A 43 23.57 4.36 -4.34
CA ARG A 43 22.99 4.69 -5.65
C ARG A 43 22.80 3.42 -6.50
N LEU A 44 23.79 2.52 -6.57
CA LEU A 44 23.67 1.20 -7.23
C LEU A 44 22.50 0.38 -6.67
N ARG A 45 22.31 0.35 -5.36
CA ARG A 45 21.18 -0.34 -4.72
C ARG A 45 19.83 0.25 -5.14
N ARG A 46 19.73 1.58 -5.29
CA ARG A 46 18.50 2.25 -5.78
C ARG A 46 18.27 1.92 -7.25
N THR A 47 19.32 1.97 -8.08
CA THR A 47 19.29 1.64 -9.50
C THR A 47 18.84 0.20 -9.73
N LEU A 48 19.45 -0.77 -9.04
CA LEU A 48 19.06 -2.19 -9.10
C LEU A 48 17.63 -2.41 -8.61
N ARG A 49 17.16 -1.64 -7.62
CA ARG A 49 15.77 -1.70 -7.16
C ARG A 49 14.80 -1.18 -8.23
N GLY A 50 15.15 -0.12 -8.95
CA GLY A 50 14.41 0.39 -10.10
C GLY A 50 14.33 -0.65 -11.21
N ILE A 51 15.48 -1.21 -11.62
CA ILE A 51 15.57 -2.26 -12.63
C ILE A 51 14.73 -3.47 -12.22
N LYS A 52 14.79 -3.92 -10.96
CA LYS A 52 13.97 -5.03 -10.46
C LYS A 52 12.46 -4.73 -10.54
N ARG A 53 12.04 -3.49 -10.35
CA ARG A 53 10.61 -3.12 -10.44
C ARG A 53 10.11 -3.14 -11.89
N LEU A 54 10.95 -2.71 -12.83
CA LEU A 54 10.60 -2.63 -14.25
C LEU A 54 10.72 -3.99 -14.97
N LYS A 55 11.79 -4.73 -14.69
CA LYS A 55 12.17 -5.97 -15.40
C LYS A 55 12.17 -7.23 -14.55
N GLY A 56 11.92 -7.12 -13.24
CA GLY A 56 11.75 -8.31 -12.41
C GLY A 56 10.51 -9.08 -12.82
N ASN A 57 10.40 -10.32 -12.33
CA ASN A 57 9.22 -11.14 -12.60
C ASN A 57 7.94 -10.34 -12.29
N PRO A 58 6.96 -10.33 -13.20
CA PRO A 58 5.70 -9.68 -12.93
C PRO A 58 5.13 -10.31 -11.66
N LYS A 59 5.11 -9.55 -10.57
CA LYS A 59 4.29 -9.93 -9.42
C LYS A 59 2.86 -10.00 -9.97
N CYS A 60 2.12 -11.08 -9.67
CA CYS A 60 0.71 -11.18 -10.01
C CYS A 60 0.07 -9.81 -9.80
N LYS A 61 -0.46 -9.22 -10.88
CA LYS A 61 -1.15 -7.94 -10.81
C LYS A 61 -2.22 -8.14 -9.76
N LYS A 62 -2.06 -7.50 -8.61
CA LYS A 62 -3.09 -7.50 -7.58
C LYS A 62 -4.27 -6.79 -8.25
N LEU A 63 -5.29 -7.55 -8.62
CA LEU A 63 -6.53 -6.96 -9.10
C LEU A 63 -7.05 -6.04 -8.00
N GLY A 64 -7.45 -4.83 -8.40
CA GLY A 64 -8.13 -3.93 -7.48
C GLY A 64 -9.40 -4.61 -6.97
N ILE A 65 -9.73 -4.40 -5.70
CA ILE A 65 -11.03 -4.83 -5.18
C ILE A 65 -12.04 -3.87 -5.79
N GLY A 66 -12.84 -4.35 -6.75
CA GLY A 66 -13.95 -3.60 -7.32
C GLY A 66 -15.26 -3.87 -6.56
N PRO A 67 -16.36 -3.20 -6.97
CA PRO A 67 -17.68 -3.45 -6.40
C PRO A 67 -18.13 -4.90 -6.57
N LYS A 68 -17.77 -5.56 -7.69
CA LYS A 68 -18.15 -6.94 -8.00
C LYS A 68 -17.52 -7.94 -7.02
N GLU A 69 -16.31 -7.66 -6.58
CA GLU A 69 -15.55 -8.46 -5.64
C GLU A 69 -16.12 -8.32 -4.22
N LEU A 70 -16.54 -7.11 -3.84
CA LEU A 70 -17.22 -6.85 -2.57
C LEU A 70 -18.58 -7.55 -2.51
N THR A 71 -19.43 -7.38 -3.54
CA THR A 71 -20.72 -8.05 -3.58
C THR A 71 -20.56 -9.56 -3.58
N ARG A 72 -19.55 -10.10 -4.27
CA ARG A 72 -19.24 -11.53 -4.24
C ARG A 72 -18.92 -12.03 -2.83
N ILE A 73 -18.19 -11.27 -2.01
CA ILE A 73 -17.90 -11.67 -0.62
C ILE A 73 -19.19 -11.76 0.20
N PHE A 74 -20.09 -10.78 0.02
CA PHE A 74 -21.38 -10.73 0.70
C PHE A 74 -22.32 -11.86 0.25
N PHE A 75 -22.54 -12.01 -1.05
CA PHE A 75 -23.46 -13.00 -1.63
C PHE A 75 -22.99 -14.45 -1.48
N GLN A 76 -21.69 -14.69 -1.25
CA GLN A 76 -21.18 -16.03 -0.96
C GLN A 76 -21.47 -16.51 0.47
N GLY A 77 -22.21 -15.73 1.28
CA GLY A 77 -22.58 -16.11 2.64
C GLY A 77 -21.38 -16.26 3.58
N LYS A 78 -20.24 -15.63 3.23
CA LYS A 78 -19.01 -15.70 4.04
C LYS A 78 -19.00 -14.73 5.21
N ILE A 79 -19.98 -13.84 5.28
CA ILE A 79 -20.11 -12.81 6.30
C ILE A 79 -21.49 -12.99 6.93
N ASP A 80 -21.51 -13.25 8.23
CA ASP A 80 -22.72 -13.34 9.01
C ASP A 80 -22.95 -12.01 9.73
N LEU A 81 -23.96 -11.25 9.30
CA LEU A 81 -24.27 -9.93 9.89
C LEU A 81 -24.79 -10.02 11.33
N THR A 82 -25.12 -11.21 11.82
CA THR A 82 -25.53 -11.40 13.22
C THR A 82 -24.34 -11.42 14.19
N LYS A 83 -23.11 -11.63 13.68
CA LYS A 83 -21.89 -11.65 14.49
C LYS A 83 -21.20 -10.30 14.43
N ASP A 84 -20.97 -9.72 15.61
CA ASP A 84 -20.32 -8.40 15.75
C ASP A 84 -18.95 -8.31 15.04
N ASN A 85 -18.18 -9.40 15.05
CA ASN A 85 -16.87 -9.46 14.41
C ASN A 85 -16.96 -9.37 12.87
N ASP A 86 -17.90 -10.10 12.29
CA ASP A 86 -18.12 -10.15 10.84
C ASP A 86 -18.75 -8.84 10.36
N LEU A 87 -19.65 -8.27 11.15
CA LEU A 87 -20.23 -6.94 10.92
C LEU A 87 -19.14 -5.85 10.93
N THR A 88 -18.27 -5.86 11.94
CA THR A 88 -17.16 -4.88 12.05
C THR A 88 -16.18 -5.01 10.89
N PHE A 89 -15.87 -6.24 10.48
CA PHE A 89 -15.04 -6.50 9.31
C PHE A 89 -15.69 -5.97 8.03
N TRP A 90 -16.99 -6.20 7.85
CA TRP A 90 -17.73 -5.75 6.68
C TRP A 90 -17.79 -4.22 6.57
N ILE A 91 -18.10 -3.54 7.68
CA ILE A 91 -18.07 -2.06 7.76
C ILE A 91 -16.67 -1.55 7.41
N GLY A 92 -15.61 -2.19 7.92
CA GLY A 92 -14.24 -1.84 7.60
C GLY A 92 -13.92 -1.97 6.09
N CYS A 93 -14.42 -3.01 5.43
CA CYS A 93 -14.28 -3.20 3.99
C CYS A 93 -15.02 -2.11 3.19
N LEU A 94 -16.25 -1.76 3.58
CA LEU A 94 -17.05 -0.72 2.94
C LEU A 94 -16.42 0.66 3.09
N LEU A 95 -15.95 1.01 4.29
CA LEU A 95 -15.23 2.26 4.54
C LEU A 95 -13.93 2.32 3.74
N ALA A 96 -13.14 1.22 3.73
CA ALA A 96 -11.91 1.16 2.96
C ALA A 96 -12.15 1.37 1.46
N PHE A 97 -13.21 0.78 0.92
CA PHE A 97 -13.55 0.88 -0.50
C PHE A 97 -14.12 2.26 -0.86
N GLY A 98 -15.18 2.70 -0.17
CA GLY A 98 -15.86 3.96 -0.50
C GLY A 98 -15.07 5.21 -0.09
N GLY A 99 -14.29 5.13 0.99
CA GLY A 99 -13.47 6.24 1.46
C GLY A 99 -12.00 6.15 1.07
N CYS A 100 -11.62 5.18 0.24
CA CYS A 100 -10.22 4.94 -0.15
C CYS A 100 -9.26 4.84 1.06
N PHE A 101 -9.77 4.44 2.23
CA PHE A 101 -8.98 4.36 3.45
C PHE A 101 -8.03 3.16 3.40
N ARG A 102 -6.81 3.36 3.89
CA ARG A 102 -5.85 2.26 4.05
C ARG A 102 -6.25 1.40 5.25
N LYS A 103 -5.91 0.10 5.23
CA LYS A 103 -6.00 -0.78 6.41
C LYS A 103 -5.49 -0.11 7.70
N ALA A 104 -4.35 0.57 7.63
CA ALA A 104 -3.74 1.23 8.79
C ALA A 104 -4.57 2.38 9.39
N ASN A 105 -5.51 2.95 8.62
CA ASN A 105 -6.40 4.01 9.06
C ASN A 105 -7.59 3.42 9.83
N ILE A 106 -7.99 2.18 9.52
CA ILE A 106 -9.19 1.54 10.08
C ILE A 106 -8.82 0.59 11.24
N THR A 107 -7.70 -0.13 11.13
CA THR A 107 -7.30 -1.13 12.12
C THR A 107 -6.28 -0.58 13.12
N ALA A 108 -6.50 -0.80 14.41
CA ALA A 108 -5.49 -0.57 15.45
C ALA A 108 -4.36 -1.62 15.36
N LYS A 109 -3.10 -1.22 15.63
CA LYS A 109 -1.95 -2.15 15.58
C LYS A 109 -1.95 -3.17 16.72
N LYS A 110 -2.60 -2.85 17.84
CA LYS A 110 -2.72 -3.69 19.02
C LYS A 110 -4.13 -3.55 19.58
N GLN A 111 -4.63 -4.61 20.19
CA GLN A 111 -5.87 -4.58 20.95
C GLN A 111 -5.77 -3.48 22.02
N PHE A 112 -6.79 -2.63 22.13
CA PHE A 112 -6.87 -1.52 23.08
C PHE A 112 -5.88 -0.35 22.93
N CYS A 113 -5.08 -0.29 21.85
CA CYS A 113 -4.27 0.90 21.55
C CYS A 113 -5.05 1.92 20.69
N PHE A 114 -5.88 2.73 21.35
CA PHE A 114 -6.70 3.78 20.70
C PHE A 114 -5.98 5.15 20.55
N ALA A 115 -4.73 5.28 21.00
CA ALA A 115 -3.99 6.54 21.03
C ALA A 115 -3.06 6.76 19.81
N GLN A 116 -3.25 6.04 18.71
CA GLN A 116 -2.35 6.13 17.56
C GLN A 116 -2.75 7.26 16.61
N SER A 117 -1.85 8.24 16.45
CA SER A 117 -1.95 9.29 15.42
C SER A 117 -2.08 8.64 14.03
N GLY A 118 -3.25 8.78 13.41
CA GLY A 118 -3.54 8.24 12.08
C GLY A 118 -4.60 7.14 12.02
N VAL A 119 -5.04 6.60 13.15
CA VAL A 119 -6.18 5.69 13.21
C VAL A 119 -7.48 6.49 13.31
N MET A 120 -8.53 6.00 12.66
CA MET A 120 -9.88 6.51 12.78
C MET A 120 -10.38 6.33 14.21
N LEU A 121 -10.67 7.45 14.87
CA LEU A 121 -11.22 7.48 16.22
C LEU A 121 -12.74 7.60 16.14
N ARG A 122 -13.45 7.18 17.20
CA ARG A 122 -14.91 7.35 17.29
C ARG A 122 -15.33 8.82 17.08
N GLY A 123 -14.56 9.76 17.62
CA GLY A 123 -14.80 11.20 17.42
C GLY A 123 -14.55 11.73 16.00
N GLY A 124 -13.94 10.92 15.13
CA GLY A 124 -13.77 11.22 13.70
C GLY A 124 -14.98 10.83 12.86
N VAL A 125 -15.99 10.15 13.43
CA VAL A 125 -17.27 9.87 12.76
C VAL A 125 -18.28 10.92 13.20
N LYS A 126 -18.79 11.69 12.26
CA LYS A 126 -19.86 12.67 12.51
C LYS A 126 -21.02 12.39 11.58
N PHE A 127 -22.21 12.27 12.15
CA PHE A 127 -23.44 12.20 11.38
C PHE A 127 -23.94 13.62 11.14
N ILE A 128 -24.08 14.01 9.88
CA ILE A 128 -24.59 15.32 9.46
C ILE A 128 -26.02 15.08 8.96
N GLY A 129 -27.02 15.37 9.79
CA GLY A 129 -28.41 15.11 9.46
C GLY A 129 -28.76 13.61 9.41
N LYS A 130 -29.76 13.24 8.59
CA LYS A 130 -30.23 11.85 8.46
C LYS A 130 -29.48 11.06 7.38
N ASP A 131 -28.92 11.75 6.40
CA ASP A 131 -28.46 11.14 5.15
C ASP A 131 -26.97 11.32 4.88
N GLN A 132 -26.21 11.93 5.79
CA GLN A 132 -24.77 12.15 5.56
C GLN A 132 -23.94 11.71 6.76
N MET A 133 -22.81 11.08 6.47
CA MET A 133 -21.81 10.67 7.44
C MET A 133 -20.44 11.17 7.00
N GLU A 134 -19.83 12.04 7.80
CA GLU A 134 -18.44 12.43 7.65
C GLU A 134 -17.55 11.48 8.44
N VAL A 135 -16.50 10.98 7.79
CA VAL A 135 -15.47 10.15 8.40
C VAL A 135 -14.11 10.80 8.20
N ALA A 136 -13.45 11.09 9.31
CA ALA A 136 -12.11 11.66 9.36
C ALA A 136 -11.08 10.65 9.91
N ALA A 137 -9.92 10.58 9.25
CA ALA A 137 -8.74 9.87 9.73
C ALA A 137 -7.55 10.82 9.86
N GLY A 138 -6.87 10.82 11.01
CA GLY A 138 -5.90 11.86 11.39
C GLY A 138 -4.51 11.82 10.74
N PHE A 139 -4.22 10.85 9.86
CA PHE A 139 -3.00 10.86 9.04
C PHE A 139 -3.09 9.81 7.95
N SER A 140 -3.11 10.23 6.69
CA SER A 140 -2.98 9.32 5.55
C SER A 140 -1.80 9.73 4.69
N LYS A 141 -1.10 8.75 4.10
CA LYS A 141 -0.05 9.01 3.09
C LYS A 141 -0.62 9.63 1.80
N THR A 142 -1.94 9.69 1.68
CA THR A 142 -2.66 10.34 0.60
C THR A 142 -2.96 11.81 0.88
N ASN A 143 -2.70 12.32 2.09
CA ASN A 143 -2.81 13.75 2.39
C ASN A 143 -1.73 14.50 1.62
N GLN A 144 -2.14 15.16 0.55
CA GLN A 144 -1.31 16.12 -0.15
C GLN A 144 -1.42 17.47 0.58
N PHE A 145 -0.39 18.32 0.47
CA PHE A 145 -0.43 19.71 0.96
C PHE A 145 -0.62 19.92 2.47
N ALA A 146 0.05 19.12 3.31
CA ALA A 146 0.10 19.32 4.77
C ALA A 146 -1.27 19.24 5.49
N GLU A 147 -2.31 18.71 4.84
CA GLU A 147 -3.56 18.40 5.50
C GLU A 147 -3.33 17.39 6.63
N ARG A 148 -3.86 17.72 7.82
CA ARG A 148 -3.73 16.89 9.01
C ARG A 148 -4.74 15.75 9.02
N GLU A 149 -5.83 15.80 8.25
CA GLU A 149 -6.90 14.81 8.30
C GLU A 149 -7.40 14.45 6.89
N HIS A 150 -7.61 13.16 6.64
CA HIS A 150 -8.32 12.68 5.45
C HIS A 150 -9.80 12.58 5.77
N LYS A 151 -10.60 13.48 5.20
CA LYS A 151 -12.06 13.55 5.41
C LYS A 151 -12.80 13.03 4.20
N VAL A 152 -13.76 12.16 4.43
CA VAL A 152 -14.64 11.64 3.39
C VAL A 152 -16.08 11.82 3.84
N LEU A 153 -16.89 12.40 2.96
CA LEU A 153 -18.33 12.49 3.12
C LEU A 153 -18.98 11.30 2.42
N PHE A 154 -19.73 10.52 3.19
CA PHE A 154 -20.59 9.46 2.69
C PHE A 154 -22.02 9.96 2.67
N ASN A 155 -22.65 9.95 1.51
CA ASN A 155 -24.06 10.26 1.36
C ASN A 155 -24.86 8.94 1.34
N ALA A 156 -25.98 8.91 2.05
CA ALA A 156 -26.96 7.85 1.93
C ALA A 156 -27.53 7.87 0.51
N LEU A 157 -27.69 6.67 -0.06
CA LEU A 157 -28.17 6.46 -1.43
C LEU A 157 -29.68 6.76 -1.63
N MET A 158 -30.28 7.61 -0.79
CA MET A 158 -31.71 7.89 -0.78
C MET A 158 -32.00 9.33 -1.26
N SER A 159 -31.81 9.60 -2.56
CA SER A 159 -32.48 10.74 -3.25
C SER A 159 -32.32 10.79 -4.79
N THR A 160 -31.58 9.89 -5.46
CA THR A 160 -31.36 9.99 -6.92
C THR A 160 -31.96 8.85 -7.73
N MET A 161 -33.01 8.22 -7.20
CA MET A 161 -33.95 7.41 -7.97
C MET A 161 -35.38 7.89 -7.66
N ARG A 162 -35.77 8.99 -8.30
CA ARG A 162 -37.15 9.31 -8.65
C ARG A 162 -37.20 9.54 -10.14
#